data_AF-A0A964ANS8-F1
#
_entry.id   AF-A0A964ANS8-F1
#
_cell.length_a   1.000
_cell.length_b   1.000
_cell.length_c   1.000
_cell.angle_alpha   90.00
_cell.angle_beta   90.00
_cell.angle_gamma   90.00
#
_symmetry.space_group_name_H-M   'P 1'
#
loop_
_entity.id
_entity.type
_entity.pdbx_description
1 polymer ?
#
loop_
_entity_poly.entity_id
_entity_poly.type
_entity_poly.pdbx_seq_one_letter_code
_entity_poly.pdbx_strand_id
1 'polypeptide(L)' 'MRTASERRAAWNTAWDEHGLALKESLRALAGAESPLAAALGVAMLAADVLRLVQHPALTALRQERRQGRQEVHGGRA' A
#
# COMPACT_ATOMS: atom_id res chain seq x y z
N MET A 1 16.14 -11.31 9.24
CA MET A 1 15.26 -10.14 9.47
C MET A 1 15.65 -9.03 8.49
N ARG A 2 14.76 -8.59 7.60
CA ARG A 2 15.08 -7.57 6.56
C ARG A 2 15.42 -6.20 7.14
N THR A 3 16.38 -5.50 6.51
CA THR A 3 16.91 -4.18 6.93
C THR A 3 15.89 -3.05 6.72
N ALA A 4 16.16 -1.88 7.33
CA ALA A 4 15.35 -0.68 7.08
C ALA A 4 15.44 -0.21 5.62
N SER A 5 16.58 -0.46 4.96
CA SER A 5 16.81 -0.12 3.55
C SER A 5 15.89 -0.92 2.63
N GLU A 6 15.78 -2.23 2.83
CA GLU A 6 14.93 -3.11 2.01
C GLU A 6 13.45 -2.75 2.11
N ARG A 7 12.99 -2.32 3.29
CA ARG A 7 11.62 -1.84 3.47
C ARG A 7 11.35 -0.55 2.69
N ARG A 8 12.32 0.37 2.66
CA ARG A 8 12.21 1.63 1.91
C ARG A 8 12.21 1.36 0.41
N ALA A 9 13.08 0.47 -0.07
CA ALA A 9 13.13 0.07 -1.47
C ALA A 9 11.78 -0.50 -1.94
N ALA A 10 11.19 -1.42 -1.19
CA ALA A 10 9.87 -2.00 -1.52
C ALA A 10 8.74 -0.96 -1.58
N TRP A 11 8.78 0.03 -0.68
CA TRP A 11 7.83 1.16 -0.71
C TRP A 11 8.05 2.06 -1.92
N ASN A 12 9.29 2.39 -2.25
CA ASN A 12 9.61 3.20 -3.43
C ASN A 12 9.13 2.51 -4.70
N THR A 13 9.41 1.21 -4.89
CA THR A 13 8.92 0.46 -6.05
C THR A 13 7.39 0.46 -6.14
N ALA A 14 6.69 0.15 -5.04
CA ALA A 14 5.23 0.16 -5.03
C ALA A 14 4.65 1.55 -5.33
N TRP A 15 5.32 2.61 -4.85
CA TRP A 15 4.94 4.00 -5.10
C TRP A 15 5.26 4.44 -6.53
N ASP A 16 6.36 4.00 -7.12
CA ASP A 16 6.71 4.33 -8.51
C ASP A 16 5.69 3.70 -9.47
N GLU A 17 5.19 2.50 -9.17
CA GLU A 17 4.18 1.81 -9.98
C GLU A 17 2.75 2.36 -9.80
N HIS A 18 2.34 2.70 -8.57
CA HIS A 18 0.94 3.07 -8.27
C HIS A 18 0.74 4.55 -7.90
N GLY A 19 1.81 5.29 -7.65
CA GLY A 19 1.75 6.65 -7.11
C GLY A 19 1.20 7.68 -8.10
N LEU A 20 1.33 7.45 -9.41
CA LEU A 20 0.71 8.31 -10.43
C LEU A 20 -0.82 8.25 -10.35
N ALA A 21 -1.39 7.05 -10.44
CA ALA A 21 -2.84 6.85 -10.35
C ALA A 21 -3.40 7.40 -9.02
N LEU A 22 -2.70 7.17 -7.92
CA LEU A 22 -3.10 7.66 -6.60
C LEU A 22 -3.17 9.19 -6.54
N LYS A 23 -2.20 9.89 -7.16
CA LYS A 23 -2.20 11.36 -7.25
C LYS A 23 -3.34 11.87 -8.13
N GLU A 24 -3.63 11.19 -9.23
CA GLU A 24 -4.72 11.55 -10.15
C GLU A 24 -6.09 11.37 -9.47
N SER A 25 -6.31 10.26 -8.77
CA SER A 25 -7.53 10.01 -7.98
C SER A 25 -7.70 11.03 -6.86
N LEU A 26 -6.61 11.41 -6.17
CA LEU A 26 -6.65 12.50 -5.17
C LEU A 26 -7.02 13.84 -5.79
N ARG A 27 -6.46 14.17 -6.97
CA ARG A 27 -6.79 15.40 -7.69
C ARG A 27 -8.25 15.41 -8.14
N ALA A 28 -8.74 14.30 -8.68
CA ALA A 28 -10.13 14.15 -9.11
C ALA A 28 -11.11 14.33 -7.93
N LEU A 29 -10.78 13.74 -6.78
CA LEU A 29 -11.56 13.91 -5.56
C LEU A 29 -11.54 15.36 -5.04
N ALA A 30 -10.37 16.01 -5.05
CA ALA A 30 -10.25 17.41 -4.61
C ALA A 30 -11.01 18.39 -5.50
N GLY A 31 -11.15 18.09 -6.80
CA GLY A 31 -11.93 18.87 -7.76
C GLY A 31 -13.40 18.46 -7.88
N ALA A 32 -13.92 17.62 -6.98
CA ALA A 32 -15.29 17.13 -7.08
C ALA A 32 -16.30 18.25 -6.74
N GLU A 33 -17.04 18.71 -7.74
CA GLU A 33 -18.05 19.77 -7.60
C GLU A 33 -19.44 19.24 -7.20
N SER A 34 -19.60 17.92 -7.04
CA SER A 34 -20.87 17.30 -6.65
C SER A 34 -20.67 16.11 -5.70
N PRO A 35 -21.68 15.77 -4.88
CA PRO A 35 -21.61 14.60 -4.00
C PRO A 35 -21.38 13.28 -4.75
N LEU A 36 -21.95 13.13 -5.95
CA LEU A 36 -21.74 11.95 -6.79
C LEU A 36 -20.29 11.86 -7.28
N ALA A 37 -19.72 12.97 -7.76
CA ALA A 37 -18.32 13.02 -8.17
C ALA A 37 -17.38 12.72 -7.00
N ALA A 38 -17.70 13.23 -5.80
CA ALA A 38 -16.92 12.96 -4.60
C ALA A 38 -17.00 11.47 -4.21
N ALA A 39 -18.19 10.85 -4.26
CA ALA A 39 -18.35 9.43 -3.97
C ALA A 39 -17.56 8.55 -4.94
N LEU A 40 -17.58 8.87 -6.24
CA LEU A 40 -16.78 8.17 -7.25
C LEU A 40 -15.28 8.38 -7.03
N GLY A 41 -14.85 9.61 -6.75
CA GLY A 41 -13.47 9.93 -6.43
C GLY A 41 -12.94 9.19 -5.20
N VAL A 42 -13.74 9.09 -4.14
CA VAL A 42 -13.40 8.28 -2.95
C VAL A 42 -13.29 6.80 -3.29
N ALA A 43 -14.22 6.26 -4.09
CA ALA A 43 -14.17 4.85 -4.50
C ALA A 43 -12.91 4.54 -5.33
N MET A 44 -12.56 5.41 -6.27
CA MET A 44 -11.34 5.30 -7.08
C MET A 44 -10.08 5.39 -6.21
N LEU A 45 -10.02 6.39 -5.33
CA LEU A 45 -8.90 6.55 -4.40
C LEU A 45 -8.73 5.32 -3.49
N ALA A 46 -9.83 4.78 -2.95
CA ALA A 46 -9.80 3.57 -2.13
C ALA A 46 -9.27 2.37 -2.93
N ALA A 47 -9.68 2.22 -4.19
CA ALA A 47 -9.17 1.16 -5.07
C ALA A 47 -7.66 1.30 -5.33
N ASP A 48 -7.16 2.51 -5.58
CA ASP A 48 -5.73 2.76 -5.81
C ASP A 48 -4.90 2.53 -4.54
N VAL A 49 -5.41 2.96 -3.38
CA VAL A 49 -4.79 2.65 -2.09
C VAL A 49 -4.75 1.13 -1.87
N LEU A 50 -5.83 0.42 -2.20
CA LEU A 50 -5.90 -1.03 -2.05
C LEU A 50 -4.84 -1.73 -2.92
N ARG A 51 -4.68 -1.32 -4.18
CA ARG A 51 -3.63 -1.82 -5.09
C ARG A 51 -2.25 -1.58 -4.51
N LEU A 52 -1.96 -0.35 -4.07
CA LEU A 52 -0.68 0.00 -3.45
C LEU A 52 -0.37 -0.88 -2.24
N VAL A 53 -1.32 -1.05 -1.30
CA VAL A 53 -1.06 -1.85 -0.10
C VAL A 53 -1.03 -3.34 -0.39
N GLN A 54 -1.68 -3.84 -1.43
CA GLN A 54 -1.62 -5.25 -1.83
C GLN A 54 -0.40 -5.58 -2.70
N HIS A 55 0.37 -4.57 -3.12
CA HIS A 55 1.56 -4.75 -3.94
C HIS A 55 2.47 -5.88 -3.43
N PRO A 56 2.95 -6.80 -4.30
CA PRO A 56 3.67 -8.00 -3.88
C PRO A 56 4.88 -7.72 -2.98
N ALA A 57 5.64 -6.66 -3.27
CA ALA A 57 6.81 -6.29 -2.45
C ALA A 57 6.43 -5.93 -1.00
N LEU A 58 5.29 -5.26 -0.78
CA LEU A 58 4.82 -4.91 0.56
C LEU A 58 4.16 -6.11 1.24
N THR A 59 3.44 -6.94 0.50
CA THR A 59 2.84 -8.17 1.02
C THR A 59 3.91 -9.15 1.53
N ALA A 60 5.01 -9.32 0.79
CA ALA A 60 6.16 -10.11 1.22
C ALA A 60 6.73 -9.61 2.57
N LEU A 61 6.89 -8.29 2.74
CA LEU A 61 7.36 -7.70 4.00
C LEU A 61 6.41 -7.99 5.20
N ARG A 62 5.09 -8.04 4.96
CA ARG A 62 4.13 -8.39 6.02
C ARG A 62 4.21 -9.88 6.39
N GLN A 63 4.44 -10.75 5.41
CA GLN A 63 4.58 -12.19 5.63
C GLN A 63 5.84 -12.50 6.44
N GLU A 64 6.98 -11.90 6.12
CA GLU A 64 8.22 -12.08 6.89
C GLU A 64 8.06 -11.62 8.34
N ARG A 65 7.36 -10.50 8.57
CA ARG A 65 7.04 -10.06 9.93
C ARG A 65 6.12 -11.05 10.67
N ARG A 66 5.23 -11.75 9.97
CA ARG A 66 4.36 -12.77 10.58
C ARG A 66 5.15 -14.05 10.89
N GLN A 67 5.99 -14.51 9.97
CA GLN A 67 6.86 -15.68 10.16
C GLN A 67 7.84 -15.46 11.32
N GLY A 68 8.54 -14.32 11.34
CA GLY A 68 9.44 -14.02 12.46
C GLY A 68 8.72 -13.93 13.81
N ARG A 69 7.46 -13.49 13.86
CA ARG A 69 6.65 -13.56 15.09
C ARG A 69 6.25 -14.98 15.47
N GLN A 70 5.93 -15.83 14.50
CA GLN A 70 5.57 -17.24 14.72
C GLN A 70 6.78 -18.07 15.18
N GLU A 71 7.97 -17.82 14.65
CA GLU A 71 9.21 -18.46 15.10
C GLU A 71 9.49 -18.16 16.58
N VAL A 72 9.35 -16.88 16.97
CA VAL A 72 9.52 -16.44 18.37
C VAL A 72 8.46 -17.03 19.30
N HIS A 73 7.19 -17.13 18.86
CA HIS A 73 6.11 -17.65 19.71
C HIS A 73 5.95 -19.18 19.66
N GLY A 74 6.54 -19.85 18.66
CA GLY A 74 6.42 -21.29 18.41
C GLY A 74 7.50 -22.16 19.04
N GLY A 75 8.37 -21.62 19.89
CA GLY A 75 9.36 -22.39 20.65
C GLY A 75 10.57 -22.87 19.83
N ARG A 76 10.88 -22.23 18.71
CA ARG A 76 12.19 -22.35 18.03
C ARG A 76 12.95 -21.03 18.19
N ALA A 77 13.44 -20.79 19.40
CA ALA A 77 14.47 -19.79 19.67
C ALA A 77 15.68 -20.51 20.26
#